data_AF-A0A969GLH9-F1
#
_entry.id   AF-A0A969GLH9-F1
#
_cell.length_a   1.000
_cell.length_b   1.000
_cell.length_c   1.000
_cell.angle_alpha   90.00
_cell.angle_beta   90.00
_cell.angle_gamma   90.00
#
_symmetry.space_group_name_H-M   'P 1'
#
loop_
_entity.id
_entity.type
_entity.pdbx_description
1 polymer ?
#
loop_
_entity_poly.entity_id
_entity_poly.type
_entity_poly.pdbx_seq_one_letter_code
_entity_poly.pdbx_strand_id
1 'polypeptide(L)'
;MNSPQEYLSYVRILVARTRGVQGLTVVQEQSKDDVGLYRYRLQLTNGDMLEAFEWYRIHAGRVEVGKYSFHWQDPEGLLIARWDNAPHHPELSTFPHHIHDGVDGDVKPHGPTRIEDVLTMVAHRLREVDESGQSSLRS
;
A
#
# COMPACT_ATOMS: atom_id res chain seq x y z
N MET A 1 -12.12 2.12 -16.19
CA MET A 1 -10.88 1.42 -16.60
C MET A 1 -11.30 0.13 -17.25
N ASN A 2 -10.90 -0.07 -18.51
CA ASN A 2 -11.44 -1.10 -19.38
C ASN A 2 -10.42 -2.23 -19.67
N SER A 3 -9.18 -2.11 -19.20
CA SER A 3 -8.14 -3.13 -19.39
C SER A 3 -7.11 -3.13 -18.25
N PRO A 4 -6.43 -4.27 -18.01
CA PRO A 4 -5.37 -4.34 -17.01
C PRO A 4 -4.27 -3.29 -17.26
N GLN A 5 -3.95 -3.01 -18.52
CA GLN A 5 -2.96 -2.00 -18.90
C GLN A 5 -3.36 -0.59 -18.45
N GLU A 6 -4.65 -0.23 -18.55
CA GLU A 6 -5.16 1.05 -18.04
C GLU A 6 -5.04 1.12 -16.51
N TYR A 7 -5.37 0.04 -15.80
CA TYR A 7 -5.25 0.00 -14.34
C TYR A 7 -3.79 0.12 -13.88
N LEU A 8 -2.88 -0.64 -14.49
CA LEU A 8 -1.46 -0.56 -14.16
C LEU A 8 -0.88 0.82 -14.48
N SER A 9 -1.31 1.44 -15.58
CA SER A 9 -0.92 2.83 -15.91
C SER A 9 -1.43 3.81 -14.85
N TYR A 10 -2.68 3.64 -14.40
CA TYR A 10 -3.24 4.43 -13.32
C TYR A 10 -2.43 4.31 -12.03
N VAL A 11 -2.12 3.09 -11.59
CA VAL A 11 -1.32 2.87 -10.36
C VAL A 11 0.07 3.48 -10.50
N ARG A 12 0.74 3.34 -11.65
CA ARG A 12 2.06 3.96 -11.88
C ARG A 12 2.00 5.49 -11.82
N ILE A 13 0.98 6.10 -12.41
CA ILE A 13 0.77 7.56 -12.35
C ILE A 13 0.49 8.00 -10.91
N LEU A 14 -0.34 7.26 -10.18
CA LEU A 14 -0.64 7.54 -8.77
C LEU A 14 0.63 7.51 -7.92
N VAL A 15 1.44 6.45 -8.06
CA VAL A 15 2.74 6.31 -7.39
C VAL A 15 3.67 7.47 -7.75
N ALA A 16 3.84 7.77 -9.05
CA ALA A 16 4.74 8.84 -9.51
C ALA A 16 4.31 10.23 -9.03
N ARG A 17 3.03 10.44 -8.71
CA ARG A 17 2.49 11.70 -8.19
C ARG A 17 2.50 11.77 -6.67
N THR A 18 2.75 10.66 -5.98
CA THR A 18 2.75 10.61 -4.52
C THR A 18 4.04 11.21 -4.00
N ARG A 19 3.94 12.32 -3.26
CA ARG A 19 5.09 12.93 -2.59
C ARG A 19 5.67 11.95 -1.57
N GLY A 20 6.99 11.90 -1.49
CA GLY A 20 7.69 11.00 -0.58
C GLY A 20 8.00 9.62 -1.15
N VAL A 21 7.51 9.29 -2.36
CA VAL A 21 7.99 8.13 -3.11
C VAL A 21 9.19 8.54 -3.97
N GLN A 22 10.33 7.87 -3.80
CA GLN A 22 11.56 8.13 -4.55
C GLN A 22 11.87 7.07 -5.61
N GLY A 23 11.32 5.85 -5.46
CA GLY A 23 11.60 4.76 -6.38
C GLY A 23 10.44 3.77 -6.47
N LEU A 24 10.30 3.14 -7.63
CA LEU A 24 9.37 2.06 -7.91
C LEU A 24 10.15 0.90 -8.52
N THR A 25 9.99 -0.30 -7.96
CA THR A 25 10.49 -1.55 -8.54
C THR A 25 9.33 -2.51 -8.74
N VAL A 26 9.08 -2.91 -9.98
CA VAL A 26 8.08 -3.94 -10.28
C VAL A 26 8.69 -5.31 -9.98
N VAL A 27 8.04 -6.06 -9.09
CA VAL A 27 8.47 -7.40 -8.68
C VAL A 27 7.76 -8.46 -9.52
N GLN A 28 6.46 -8.29 -9.73
CA GLN A 28 5.65 -9.19 -10.53
C GLN A 28 4.53 -8.42 -11.22
N GLU A 29 4.36 -8.66 -12.51
CA GLU A 29 3.28 -8.08 -13.31
C GLU A 29 2.78 -9.15 -14.26
N GLN A 30 1.51 -9.53 -14.09
CA GLN A 30 0.86 -10.52 -14.92
C GLN A 30 -0.55 -10.05 -15.21
N SER A 31 -0.99 -10.21 -16.45
CA SER A 31 -2.37 -9.98 -16.85
C SER A 31 -2.79 -11.03 -17.84
N LYS A 32 -3.99 -11.57 -17.68
CA LYS A 32 -4.65 -12.44 -18.63
C LYS A 32 -6.12 -12.08 -18.68
N ASP A 33 -6.62 -11.81 -19.87
CA ASP A 33 -8.00 -11.37 -20.09
C ASP A 33 -8.31 -10.12 -19.24
N ASP A 34 -9.28 -10.22 -18.34
CA ASP A 34 -9.72 -9.17 -17.42
C ASP A 34 -9.07 -9.27 -16.03
N VAL A 35 -8.20 -10.25 -15.79
CA VAL A 35 -7.56 -10.50 -14.50
C VAL A 35 -6.10 -10.08 -14.53
N GLY A 36 -5.62 -9.54 -13.42
CA GLY A 36 -4.21 -9.25 -13.24
C GLY A 36 -3.70 -9.45 -11.82
N LEU A 37 -2.39 -9.50 -11.73
CA LEU A 37 -1.62 -9.53 -10.50
C LEU A 37 -0.53 -8.48 -10.64
N TYR A 38 -0.42 -7.61 -9.64
CA TYR A 38 0.63 -6.62 -9.57
C TYR A 38 1.30 -6.65 -8.21
N ARG A 39 2.61 -6.87 -8.20
CA ARG A 39 3.47 -6.76 -7.02
C ARG A 39 4.60 -5.81 -7.32
N TYR A 40 4.79 -4.82 -6.46
CA TYR A 40 5.82 -3.81 -6.62
C TYR A 40 6.28 -3.27 -5.27
N ARG A 41 7.46 -2.67 -5.25
CA ARG A 41 8.07 -2.04 -4.09
C ARG A 41 8.26 -0.56 -4.35
N LEU A 42 7.94 0.24 -3.34
CA LEU A 42 8.19 1.66 -3.33
C LEU A 42 9.28 1.95 -2.30
N GLN A 43 10.32 2.65 -2.73
CA GLN A 43 11.27 3.25 -1.81
C GLN A 43 10.78 4.65 -1.46
N LEU A 44 10.78 4.97 -0.17
CA LEU A 44 10.31 6.25 0.36
C LEU A 44 11.50 7.15 0.71
N THR A 45 11.26 8.47 0.76
CA THR A 45 12.32 9.48 0.94
C THR A 45 13.00 9.44 2.31
N ASN A 46 12.36 8.85 3.32
CA ASN A 46 12.94 8.63 4.65
C ASN A 46 13.70 7.29 4.77
N GLY A 47 13.77 6.51 3.68
CA GLY A 47 14.42 5.20 3.65
C GLY A 47 13.48 4.01 3.85
N ASP A 48 12.23 4.26 4.28
CA ASP A 48 11.21 3.22 4.42
C ASP A 48 10.92 2.52 3.08
N MET A 49 10.33 1.33 3.18
CA MET A 49 9.86 0.56 2.04
C MET A 49 8.39 0.19 2.18
N LEU A 50 7.63 0.35 1.08
CA LEU A 50 6.28 -0.20 0.93
C LEU A 50 6.28 -1.29 -0.15
N GLU A 51 6.02 -2.54 0.21
CA GLU A 51 5.70 -3.60 -0.75
C GLU A 51 4.17 -3.71 -0.91
N ALA A 52 3.69 -3.56 -2.14
CA ALA A 52 2.29 -3.67 -2.49
C ALA A 52 2.06 -4.89 -3.36
N PHE A 53 1.00 -5.63 -3.06
CA PHE A 53 0.50 -6.76 -3.82
C PHE A 53 -1.00 -6.61 -4.03
N GLU A 54 -1.45 -6.79 -5.25
CA GLU A 54 -2.86 -6.82 -5.62
C GLU A 54 -3.10 -7.94 -6.64
N TRP A 55 -4.15 -8.72 -6.42
CA TRP A 55 -4.82 -9.50 -7.44
C TRP A 55 -6.16 -8.84 -7.72
N TYR A 56 -6.40 -8.49 -8.98
CA TYR A 56 -7.55 -7.71 -9.40
C TYR A 56 -8.23 -8.30 -10.63
N ARG A 57 -9.51 -7.97 -10.79
CA ARG A 57 -10.31 -8.21 -11.99
C ARG A 57 -10.90 -6.91 -12.49
N ILE A 58 -11.05 -6.79 -13.81
CA ILE A 58 -11.77 -5.71 -14.44
C ILE A 58 -13.12 -6.20 -14.90
N HIS A 59 -14.18 -5.70 -14.28
CA HIS A 59 -15.53 -6.11 -14.60
C HIS A 59 -16.40 -4.87 -14.76
N ALA A 60 -17.15 -4.80 -15.88
CA ALA A 60 -18.02 -3.68 -16.22
C ALA A 60 -17.33 -2.29 -16.09
N GLY A 61 -16.08 -2.18 -16.54
CA GLY A 61 -15.31 -0.93 -16.51
C GLY A 61 -14.78 -0.52 -15.12
N ARG A 62 -14.91 -1.40 -14.12
CA ARG A 62 -14.45 -1.21 -12.73
C ARG A 62 -13.33 -2.17 -12.39
N VAL A 63 -12.44 -1.72 -11.51
CA VAL A 63 -11.38 -2.57 -10.96
C VAL A 63 -11.83 -3.10 -9.61
N GLU A 64 -11.91 -4.42 -9.50
CA GLU A 64 -12.25 -5.16 -8.31
C GLU A 64 -10.98 -5.82 -7.77
N VAL A 65 -10.46 -5.35 -6.64
CA VAL A 65 -9.29 -5.93 -5.98
C VAL A 65 -9.77 -7.06 -5.08
N GLY A 66 -9.46 -8.31 -5.44
CA GLY A 66 -9.92 -9.50 -4.73
C GLY A 66 -8.97 -9.97 -3.62
N LYS A 67 -7.66 -9.84 -3.84
CA LYS A 67 -6.64 -10.12 -2.82
C LYS A 67 -5.64 -8.97 -2.78
N TYR A 68 -5.24 -8.55 -1.60
CA TYR A 68 -4.20 -7.54 -1.46
C TYR A 68 -3.37 -7.74 -0.20
N SER A 69 -2.16 -7.21 -0.25
CA SER A 69 -1.32 -6.99 0.92
C SER A 69 -0.47 -5.75 0.68
N PHE A 70 -0.47 -4.83 1.63
CA PHE A 70 0.36 -3.62 1.60
C PHE A 70 1.23 -3.64 2.86
N HIS A 71 2.52 -3.92 2.70
CA HIS A 71 3.48 -4.06 3.80
C HIS A 71 4.39 -2.85 3.84
N TRP A 72 4.30 -2.05 4.89
CA TRP A 72 5.16 -0.89 5.12
C TRP A 72 6.10 -1.15 6.30
N GLN A 73 7.39 -0.96 6.05
CA GLN A 73 8.45 -1.16 7.04
C GLN A 73 9.46 0.00 7.01
N ASP A 74 10.16 0.16 8.12
CA ASP A 74 11.26 1.13 8.27
C ASP A 74 12.56 0.66 7.57
N PRO A 75 13.63 1.47 7.54
CA PRO A 75 14.90 1.10 6.91
C PRO A 75 15.58 -0.11 7.55
N GLU A 76 15.33 -0.37 8.83
CA GLU A 76 15.82 -1.52 9.58
C GLU A 76 15.02 -2.80 9.30
N GLY A 77 13.90 -2.69 8.59
CA GLY A 77 13.02 -3.80 8.23
C GLY A 77 11.99 -4.16 9.31
N LEU A 78 11.79 -3.29 10.30
CA LEU A 78 10.72 -3.45 11.27
C LEU A 78 9.40 -3.01 10.65
N LEU A 79 8.35 -3.79 10.91
CA LEU A 79 7.02 -3.49 10.44
C LEU A 79 6.56 -2.15 11.03
N ILE A 80 6.04 -1.27 10.18
CA ILE A 80 5.29 -0.07 10.59
C ILE A 80 3.80 -0.39 10.57
N ALA A 81 3.31 -0.91 9.44
CA ALA A 81 1.93 -1.34 9.27
C ALA A 81 1.80 -2.31 8.10
N ARG A 82 0.88 -3.27 8.20
CA ARG A 82 0.49 -4.10 7.06
C ARG A 82 -1.02 -4.24 6.95
N TRP A 83 -1.58 -3.82 5.82
CA TRP A 83 -2.98 -4.07 5.48
C TRP A 83 -3.09 -5.34 4.65
N ASP A 84 -3.95 -6.26 5.05
CA ASP A 84 -4.08 -7.57 4.40
C ASP A 84 -5.56 -7.99 4.39
N ASN A 85 -5.93 -8.87 3.46
CA ASN A 85 -7.26 -9.47 3.39
C ASN A 85 -7.25 -11.01 3.27
N ALA A 86 -6.13 -11.64 3.60
CA ALA A 86 -6.06 -13.08 3.76
C ALA A 86 -7.04 -13.53 4.87
N PRO A 87 -7.81 -14.61 4.67
CA PRO A 87 -8.89 -15.01 5.57
C PRO A 87 -8.37 -15.75 6.82
N HIS A 88 -7.42 -15.16 7.54
CA HIS A 88 -6.77 -15.76 8.71
C HIS A 88 -7.42 -15.36 10.04
N HIS A 89 -8.15 -14.24 10.09
CA HIS A 89 -8.66 -13.62 11.33
C HIS A 89 -10.20 -13.50 11.37
N PRO A 90 -10.95 -14.63 11.37
CA PRO A 90 -12.42 -14.64 11.36
C PRO A 90 -13.06 -14.01 12.60
N GLU A 91 -12.30 -13.83 13.68
CA GLU A 91 -12.73 -13.17 14.91
C GLU A 91 -12.91 -11.64 14.78
N LEU A 92 -12.32 -11.02 13.76
CA LEU A 92 -12.35 -9.57 13.59
C LEU A 92 -13.66 -9.12 12.92
N SER A 93 -14.21 -8.00 13.39
CA SER A 93 -15.46 -7.44 12.86
C SER A 93 -15.38 -7.00 11.39
N THR A 94 -14.17 -6.85 10.85
CA THR A 94 -13.89 -6.43 9.47
C THR A 94 -13.45 -7.57 8.57
N PHE A 95 -13.58 -8.83 9.02
CA PHE A 95 -13.14 -10.01 8.28
C PHE A 95 -13.61 -9.98 6.80
N PRO A 96 -12.73 -10.28 5.82
CA PRO A 96 -11.36 -10.76 6.00
C PRO A 96 -10.31 -9.65 6.15
N HIS A 97 -10.71 -8.38 6.14
CA HIS A 97 -9.83 -7.24 6.15
C HIS A 97 -9.29 -6.96 7.56
N HIS A 98 -8.00 -6.71 7.65
CA HIS A 98 -7.32 -6.42 8.91
C HIS A 98 -6.05 -5.61 8.67
N ILE A 99 -5.52 -5.05 9.76
CA ILE A 99 -4.21 -4.42 9.81
C ILE A 99 -3.35 -5.12 10.86
N HIS A 100 -2.09 -5.40 10.52
CA HIS A 100 -1.04 -5.67 11.49
C HIS A 100 -0.38 -4.34 11.85
N ASP A 101 -0.43 -3.98 13.12
CA ASP A 101 0.17 -2.75 13.64
C ASP A 101 1.60 -3.05 14.12
N GLY A 102 2.56 -2.31 13.58
CA GLY A 102 3.98 -2.48 13.91
C GLY A 102 4.36 -2.01 15.31
N VAL A 103 3.56 -1.15 15.94
CA VAL A 103 3.87 -0.53 17.23
C VAL A 103 3.67 -1.51 18.38
N ASP A 104 2.56 -2.23 18.37
CA ASP A 104 2.23 -3.24 19.40
C ASP A 104 2.34 -4.68 18.89
N GLY A 105 2.48 -4.88 17.57
CA GLY A 105 2.56 -6.21 16.96
C GLY A 105 1.20 -6.89 16.81
N ASP A 106 0.11 -6.20 17.13
CA ASP A 106 -1.24 -6.78 17.16
C ASP A 106 -1.90 -6.78 15.78
N VAL A 107 -2.86 -7.70 15.62
CA VAL A 107 -3.79 -7.69 14.49
C VAL A 107 -5.10 -7.04 14.90
N LYS A 108 -5.51 -6.00 14.19
CA LYS A 108 -6.67 -5.17 14.54
C LYS A 108 -7.71 -5.14 13.42
N PRO A 109 -9.01 -4.96 13.77
CA PRO A 109 -10.03 -4.71 12.76
C PRO A 109 -9.71 -3.46 11.97
N HIS A 110 -9.66 -3.59 10.65
CA HIS A 110 -9.52 -2.49 9.72
C HIS A 110 -10.31 -2.82 8.46
N GLY A 111 -11.10 -1.88 7.98
CA GLY A 111 -11.93 -2.07 6.79
C GLY A 111 -11.11 -2.33 5.52
N PRO A 112 -11.77 -2.62 4.39
CA PRO A 112 -11.13 -2.75 3.10
C PRO A 112 -10.23 -1.55 2.81
N THR A 113 -9.00 -1.82 2.39
CA THR A 113 -7.99 -0.80 2.08
C THR A 113 -7.60 -0.92 0.62
N ARG A 114 -7.43 0.21 -0.06
CA ARG A 114 -6.87 0.28 -1.41
C ARG A 114 -5.51 0.97 -1.40
N ILE A 115 -4.77 0.84 -2.49
CA ILE A 115 -3.46 1.48 -2.62
C ILE A 115 -3.55 3.02 -2.50
N GLU A 116 -4.62 3.63 -3.00
CA GLU A 116 -4.84 5.08 -2.89
C GLU A 116 -4.85 5.55 -1.42
N ASP A 117 -5.45 4.77 -0.54
CA ASP A 117 -5.53 5.04 0.89
C ASP A 117 -4.14 4.94 1.52
N VAL A 118 -3.39 3.88 1.20
CA VAL A 118 -2.04 3.65 1.73
C VAL A 118 -1.07 4.74 1.30
N LEU A 119 -1.09 5.13 0.02
CA LEU A 119 -0.24 6.22 -0.47
C LEU A 119 -0.58 7.56 0.18
N THR A 120 -1.86 7.79 0.49
CA THR A 120 -2.29 8.99 1.24
C THR A 120 -1.75 8.98 2.67
N MET A 121 -1.84 7.85 3.37
CA MET A 121 -1.31 7.69 4.73
C MET A 121 0.21 7.86 4.77
N VAL A 122 0.93 7.23 3.83
CA VAL A 122 2.39 7.38 3.68
C VAL A 122 2.77 8.84 3.43
N ALA A 123 2.14 9.50 2.45
CA ALA A 123 2.43 10.89 2.14
C ALA A 123 2.08 11.86 3.28
N HIS A 124 1.10 11.52 4.12
CA HIS A 124 0.80 12.28 5.35
C HIS A 124 1.91 12.11 6.38
N ARG A 125 2.27 10.86 6.71
CA ARG A 125 3.31 10.54 7.70
C ARG A 125 4.64 11.20 7.37
N LEU A 126 5.05 11.14 6.10
CA LEU A 126 6.32 11.72 5.65
C LEU A 126 6.36 13.26 5.76
N ARG A 127 5.20 13.94 5.74
CA ARG A 127 5.12 15.39 5.96
C ARG A 127 5.25 15.76 7.44
N GLU A 128 4.57 15.02 8.32
CA GLU A 128 4.63 15.28 9.77
C GLU A 128 6.04 15.12 10.33
N VAL A 129 6.80 14.13 9.84
CA VAL A 129 8.19 13.92 10.26
C VAL A 129 9.09 15.08 9.83
N ASP A 130 8.92 15.60 8.61
CA ASP A 130 9.70 16.74 8.12
C ASP A 130 9.42 18.02 8.93
N GLU A 131 8.15 18.28 9.24
CA GLU A 131 7.75 19.45 10.04
C GLU A 131 8.21 19.36 11.51
N SER A 132 8.13 18.17 12.12
CA SER A 132 8.59 17.96 13.50
C SER A 132 10.12 18.00 13.65
N GLY A 133 10.88 17.55 12.64
CA GLY A 133 12.33 17.61 12.61
C GLY A 133 12.90 19.02 12.46
N GLN A 134 12.19 19.92 11.75
CA GLN A 134 12.61 21.32 11.59
C GLN A 134 12.36 22.19 12.85
N SER A 135 11.45 21.78 13.74
CA SER A 135 11.18 22.50 14.98
C SER A 135 12.25 22.31 16.05
N SER A 136 13.03 21.22 16.00
CA SER A 136 14.04 20.90 17.02
C SER A 136 15.43 21.52 16.76
N LEU A 137 15.61 22.24 15.64
CA LEU A 137 16.86 22.89 15.25
C LEU A 137 16.83 24.43 15.39
N ARG A 138 15.78 24.98 16.02
CA ARG A 138 15.57 26.43 16.20
C ARG A 138 15.63 26.91 17.67
N SER A 139 16.14 26.10 18.59
CA SER A 139 16.37 26.48 19.99
C SER A 139 17.83 26.77 20.28
#